data_AF-A0A418UST1-F1
#
_entry.id   AF-A0A418UST1-F1
#
_cell.length_a   1.000
_cell.length_b   1.000
_cell.length_c   1.000
_cell.angle_alpha   90.00
_cell.angle_beta   90.00
_cell.angle_gamma   90.00
#
_symmetry.space_group_name_H-M   'P 1'
#
loop_
_entity.id
_entity.type
_entity.pdbx_description
1 polymer ?
#
loop_
_entity_poly.entity_id
_entity_poly.type
_entity_poly.pdbx_seq_one_letter_code
_entity_poly.pdbx_strand_id
1 'polypeptide(L)'
;MSQYQPPAPPPPSGSQPTLGELVARISENISLLIRGEIDLARAKGQRMARKIGVGVGLLAAAGVVALYAVGMLLASLAHGIGEALPLWAGYLIVAVLLLIVVAVLALVGVRRLQAARADTPAPQEGLKSSVETVRTAVASGLERGNSQ
;
A
#
# COMPACT_ATOMS: atom_id res chain seq x y z
N MET A 1 -77.07 -25.90 -15.65
CA MET A 1 -76.15 -26.38 -16.71
C MET A 1 -74.92 -25.49 -16.68
N SER A 2 -73.91 -25.90 -15.90
CA SER A 2 -72.67 -25.14 -15.73
C SER A 2 -71.79 -25.34 -16.96
N GLN A 3 -71.55 -24.26 -17.70
CA GLN A 3 -70.71 -24.26 -18.91
C GLN A 3 -69.30 -24.73 -18.54
N TYR A 4 -68.84 -25.82 -19.16
CA TYR A 4 -67.44 -26.27 -19.10
C TYR A 4 -66.61 -25.35 -20.01
N GLN A 5 -65.92 -24.38 -19.43
CA GLN A 5 -64.90 -23.61 -20.14
C GLN A 5 -63.60 -24.43 -20.14
N PRO A 6 -63.11 -24.93 -21.29
CA PRO A 6 -61.85 -25.66 -21.32
C PRO A 6 -60.71 -24.73 -20.88
N PRO A 7 -59.73 -25.24 -20.09
CA PRO A 7 -58.57 -24.46 -19.69
C PRO A 7 -57.82 -23.98 -20.93
N ALA A 8 -57.46 -22.69 -20.95
CA ALA A 8 -56.66 -22.12 -22.01
C ALA A 8 -55.35 -22.92 -22.16
N PRO A 9 -54.91 -23.22 -23.40
CA PRO A 9 -53.65 -23.92 -23.62
C PRO A 9 -52.53 -23.17 -22.88
N PRO A 10 -51.61 -23.89 -22.20
CA PRO A 10 -50.50 -23.26 -21.51
C PRO A 10 -49.75 -22.37 -22.52
N PRO A 11 -49.32 -21.15 -22.13
CA PRO A 11 -48.51 -20.31 -22.99
C PRO A 11 -47.31 -21.16 -23.44
N PRO A 12 -46.89 -21.08 -24.72
CA PRO A 12 -45.77 -21.87 -25.22
C PRO A 12 -44.62 -21.74 -24.23
N SER A 13 -44.30 -22.85 -23.57
CA SER A 13 -43.26 -22.94 -22.56
C SER A 13 -42.00 -22.34 -23.19
N GLY A 14 -41.55 -21.24 -22.59
CA GLY A 14 -40.45 -20.42 -23.09
C GLY A 14 -39.31 -21.31 -23.56
N SER A 15 -38.87 -21.01 -24.77
CA SER A 15 -37.67 -21.52 -25.42
C SER A 15 -36.63 -21.92 -24.37
N GLN A 16 -36.26 -23.20 -24.31
CA GLN A 16 -35.12 -23.58 -23.49
C GLN A 16 -33.95 -22.67 -23.87
N PRO A 17 -33.32 -21.99 -22.90
CA PRO A 17 -32.30 -21.01 -23.22
C PRO A 17 -31.24 -21.70 -24.07
N THR A 18 -31.00 -21.11 -25.24
CA THR A 18 -30.09 -21.72 -26.21
C THR A 18 -28.68 -21.76 -25.61
N LEU A 19 -27.81 -22.65 -26.09
CA LEU A 19 -26.41 -22.70 -25.61
C LEU A 19 -25.73 -21.33 -25.69
N GLY A 20 -26.04 -20.54 -26.73
CA GLY A 20 -25.51 -19.17 -26.87
C GLY A 20 -25.97 -18.22 -25.76
N GLU A 21 -27.19 -18.42 -25.25
CA GLU A 21 -27.78 -17.59 -24.20
C GLU A 21 -27.25 -17.96 -22.80
N LEU A 22 -26.93 -19.23 -22.55
CA LEU A 22 -26.19 -19.64 -21.35
C LEU A 22 -24.76 -19.10 -21.35
N VAL A 23 -24.05 -19.20 -22.48
CA VAL A 23 -22.68 -18.67 -22.60
C VAL A 23 -22.67 -17.16 -22.41
N ALA A 24 -23.65 -16.45 -22.98
CA ALA A 24 -23.82 -15.01 -22.76
C ALA A 24 -24.03 -14.68 -21.27
N ARG A 25 -24.91 -15.40 -20.57
CA ARG A 25 -25.16 -15.19 -19.12
C ARG A 25 -23.95 -15.52 -18.24
N ILE A 26 -23.19 -16.56 -18.56
CA ILE A 26 -21.96 -16.90 -17.83
C ILE A 26 -20.90 -15.81 -18.03
N SER A 27 -20.75 -15.30 -19.26
CA SER A 27 -19.83 -14.20 -19.58
C SER A 27 -20.23 -12.90 -18.85
N GLU A 28 -21.52 -12.60 -18.79
CA GLU A 28 -22.08 -11.47 -18.03
C GLU A 28 -21.77 -11.61 -16.53
N ASN A 29 -22.01 -12.78 -15.94
CA ASN A 29 -21.74 -13.04 -14.52
C ASN A 29 -20.25 -12.90 -14.19
N ILE A 30 -19.37 -13.47 -15.01
CA ILE A 30 -17.91 -13.33 -14.81
C ILE A 30 -17.50 -11.85 -14.89
N SER A 31 -18.07 -11.10 -15.83
CA SER A 31 -17.83 -9.66 -15.96
C SER A 31 -18.27 -8.89 -14.71
N LEU A 32 -19.39 -9.27 -14.10
CA LEU A 32 -19.90 -8.68 -12.84
C LEU A 32 -19.00 -9.02 -11.65
N LEU A 33 -18.49 -10.25 -11.54
CA LEU A 33 -17.53 -10.62 -10.49
C LEU A 33 -16.24 -9.81 -10.59
N ILE A 34 -15.67 -9.70 -11.79
CA ILE A 34 -14.43 -8.96 -12.00
C ILE A 34 -14.62 -7.48 -11.61
N ARG A 35 -15.73 -6.85 -12.01
CA ARG A 35 -16.05 -5.48 -11.58
C ARG A 35 -16.21 -5.38 -10.06
N GLY A 36 -16.92 -6.32 -9.43
CA GLY A 36 -17.10 -6.34 -7.98
C GLY A 36 -15.78 -6.45 -7.22
N GLU A 37 -14.83 -7.24 -7.72
CA GLU A 37 -13.52 -7.41 -7.10
C GLU A 37 -12.63 -6.17 -7.26
N ILE A 38 -12.72 -5.49 -8.41
CA ILE A 38 -12.10 -4.18 -8.64
C ILE A 38 -12.68 -3.12 -7.70
N ASP A 39 -14.01 -3.06 -7.56
CA ASP A 39 -14.68 -2.12 -6.67
C ASP A 39 -14.33 -2.37 -5.20
N LEU A 40 -14.27 -3.65 -4.80
CA LEU A 40 -13.82 -4.05 -3.48
C LEU A 40 -12.36 -3.67 -3.24
N ALA A 41 -11.47 -3.96 -4.20
CA ALA A 41 -10.05 -3.61 -4.13
C ALA A 41 -9.87 -2.09 -4.03
N ARG A 42 -10.64 -1.32 -4.81
CA ARG A 42 -10.66 0.14 -4.76
C ARG A 42 -11.11 0.65 -3.40
N ALA A 43 -12.21 0.10 -2.87
CA ALA A 43 -12.73 0.49 -1.56
C ALA A 43 -11.77 0.12 -0.42
N LYS A 44 -11.12 -1.05 -0.49
CA LYS A 44 -10.08 -1.48 0.46
C LYS A 44 -8.84 -0.58 0.35
N GLY A 45 -8.42 -0.24 -0.86
CA GLY A 45 -7.32 0.67 -1.14
C GLY A 45 -7.57 2.06 -0.57
N GLN A 46 -8.76 2.64 -0.79
CA GLN A 46 -9.14 3.94 -0.22
C GLN A 46 -9.18 3.92 1.32
N ARG A 47 -9.74 2.86 1.93
CA ARG A 47 -9.74 2.70 3.40
C ARG A 47 -8.32 2.58 3.95
N MET A 48 -7.46 1.83 3.28
CA MET A 48 -6.05 1.67 3.64
C MET A 48 -5.30 3.01 3.52
N ALA A 49 -5.45 3.70 2.38
CA ALA A 49 -4.83 5.00 2.13
C ALA A 49 -5.25 6.04 3.17
N ARG A 50 -6.53 6.07 3.55
CA ARG A 50 -7.03 7.01 4.58
C ARG A 50 -6.43 6.71 5.95
N LYS A 51 -6.37 5.43 6.35
CA LYS A 51 -5.76 5.02 7.64
C LYS A 51 -4.27 5.35 7.69
N ILE A 52 -3.53 5.00 6.63
CA ILE A 52 -2.11 5.33 6.52
C ILE A 52 -1.92 6.85 6.50
N GLY A 53 -2.73 7.58 5.73
CA GLY A 53 -2.64 9.03 5.62
C GLY A 53 -2.83 9.75 6.95
N VAL A 54 -3.81 9.34 7.75
CA VAL A 54 -3.99 9.88 9.11
C VAL A 54 -2.80 9.54 10.01
N GLY A 55 -2.30 8.31 9.96
CA GLY A 55 -1.13 7.90 10.74
C GLY A 55 0.12 8.71 10.39
N VAL A 56 0.42 8.85 9.10
CA VAL A 56 1.54 9.66 8.59
C VAL A 56 1.37 11.13 8.97
N GLY A 57 0.17 11.69 8.82
CA GLY A 57 -0.12 13.07 9.21
C GLY A 57 0.10 13.32 10.71
N LEU A 58 -0.35 12.39 11.57
CA LEU A 58 -0.19 12.49 13.01
C LEU A 58 1.29 12.36 13.42
N LEU A 59 2.04 11.44 12.81
CA LEU A 59 3.49 11.33 13.06
C LEU A 59 4.27 12.55 12.57
N ALA A 60 3.90 13.13 11.43
CA ALA A 60 4.50 14.38 10.97
C ALA A 60 4.25 15.52 11.97
N ALA A 61 3.01 15.68 12.43
CA ALA A 61 2.67 16.69 13.43
C ALA A 61 3.41 16.45 14.76
N ALA A 62 3.45 15.21 15.24
CA ALA A 62 4.21 14.83 16.44
C ALA A 62 5.71 15.13 16.29
N GLY A 63 6.29 14.90 15.11
CA GLY A 63 7.67 15.25 14.81
C GLY A 63 7.96 16.74 14.93
N VAL A 64 7.07 17.60 14.42
CA VAL A 64 7.20 19.07 14.54
C VAL A 64 7.10 19.51 16.00
N VAL A 65 6.13 18.98 16.74
CA VAL A 65 5.96 19.29 18.17
C VAL A 65 7.17 18.82 18.99
N ALA A 66 7.66 17.61 18.72
CA ALA A 66 8.86 17.07 19.36
C ALA A 66 10.09 17.93 19.07
N LEU A 67 10.25 18.43 17.85
CA LEU A 67 11.35 19.33 17.49
C LEU A 67 11.32 20.62 18.33
N TYR A 68 10.15 21.24 18.47
CA TYR A 68 9.97 22.42 19.32
C TYR A 68 10.23 22.11 20.80
N ALA A 69 9.73 20.98 21.29
CA ALA A 69 9.93 20.55 22.68
C ALA A 69 11.41 20.32 22.99
N VAL A 70 12.15 19.68 22.09
CA VAL A 70 13.60 19.50 22.20
C VAL A 70 14.31 20.86 22.21
N GLY A 71 13.93 21.79 21.32
CA GLY A 71 14.48 23.15 21.33
C GLY A 71 14.27 23.88 22.66
N MET A 72 13.06 23.82 23.22
CA MET A 72 12.73 24.37 24.54
C MET A 72 13.55 23.73 25.67
N LEU A 73 13.69 22.39 25.66
CA LEU A 73 14.47 21.67 26.68
C LEU A 73 15.96 22.03 26.60
N LEU A 74 16.52 22.13 25.41
CA LEU A 74 17.91 22.54 25.22
C LEU A 74 18.14 23.99 25.67
N ALA A 75 17.19 24.88 25.37
CA ALA A 75 17.24 26.27 25.84
C ALA A 75 17.14 26.35 27.36
N SER A 76 16.24 25.60 28.00
CA SER A 76 16.13 25.59 29.46
C SER A 76 17.36 24.96 30.12
N LEU A 77 17.93 23.91 29.52
CA LEU A 77 19.18 23.29 29.97
C LEU A 77 20.35 24.27 29.88
N ALA A 78 20.49 24.97 28.75
CA ALA A 78 21.51 26.00 28.58
C ALA A 78 21.35 27.15 29.57
N HIS A 79 20.11 27.59 29.84
CA HIS A 79 19.83 28.61 30.86
C HIS A 79 20.15 28.12 32.28
N GLY A 80 19.76 26.90 32.64
CA GLY A 80 20.05 26.33 33.95
C GLY A 80 21.55 26.13 34.20
N ILE A 81 22.30 25.70 33.18
CA ILE A 81 23.78 25.67 33.24
C ILE A 81 24.33 27.10 33.29
N GLY A 82 23.69 28.04 32.60
CA GLY A 82 24.00 29.46 32.58
C GLY A 82 23.80 30.19 33.92
N GLU A 83 23.17 29.58 34.92
CA GLU A 83 23.16 30.11 36.29
C GLU A 83 24.50 29.86 37.01
N ALA A 84 25.19 28.77 36.68
CA ALA A 84 26.48 28.40 37.29
C ALA A 84 27.69 28.89 36.48
N LEU A 85 27.51 29.15 35.18
CA LEU A 85 28.55 29.52 34.21
C LEU A 85 28.05 30.63 33.28
N PRO A 86 28.92 31.33 32.53
CA PRO A 86 28.46 32.26 31.50
C PRO A 86 27.52 31.57 30.50
N LEU A 87 26.40 32.22 30.14
CA LEU A 87 25.37 31.68 29.22
C LEU A 87 25.95 31.05 27.94
N TRP A 88 26.97 31.67 27.35
CA TRP A 88 27.64 31.17 26.14
C TRP A 88 28.28 29.78 26.34
N ALA A 89 28.84 29.51 27.53
CA ALA A 89 29.41 28.21 27.87
C ALA A 89 28.31 27.14 28.06
N GLY A 90 27.16 27.53 28.62
CA GLY A 90 25.98 26.68 28.71
C GLY A 90 25.50 26.21 27.33
N TYR A 91 25.37 27.12 26.36
CA TYR A 91 25.03 26.78 24.99
C TYR A 91 26.06 25.85 24.32
N LEU A 92 27.38 26.07 24.54
CA LEU A 92 28.43 25.21 23.99
C LEU A 92 28.39 23.78 24.54
N ILE A 93 28.17 23.62 25.85
CA ILE A 93 28.07 22.28 26.47
C ILE A 93 26.88 21.51 25.88
N VAL A 94 25.74 22.18 25.76
CA VAL A 94 24.53 21.60 25.17
C VAL A 94 24.76 21.24 23.69
N ALA A 95 25.50 22.08 22.93
CA ALA A 95 25.84 21.80 21.54
C ALA A 95 26.73 20.55 21.40
N VAL A 96 27.73 20.36 22.28
CA VAL A 96 28.59 19.16 22.26
C VAL A 96 27.79 17.90 22.61
N LEU A 97 26.91 17.97 23.61
CA LEU A 97 26.00 16.86 23.95
C LEU A 97 25.11 16.46 22.77
N LEU A 98 24.56 17.44 22.05
CA LEU A 98 23.76 17.21 20.84
C LEU A 98 24.57 16.53 19.74
N LEU A 99 25.82 16.96 19.51
CA LEU A 99 26.69 16.34 18.51
C LEU A 99 26.93 14.85 18.81
N ILE A 100 27.09 14.49 20.09
CA ILE A 100 27.23 13.09 20.50
C ILE A 100 25.95 12.31 20.18
N VAL A 101 24.77 12.85 20.52
CA VAL A 101 23.48 12.22 20.23
C VAL A 101 23.29 12.03 18.73
N VAL A 102 23.59 13.06 17.92
CA VAL A 102 23.51 13.00 16.45
C VAL A 102 24.46 11.94 15.91
N ALA A 103 25.70 11.87 16.39
CA ALA A 103 26.67 10.87 15.95
C ALA A 103 26.19 9.43 16.22
N VAL A 104 25.63 9.18 17.41
CA VAL A 104 25.07 7.87 17.78
C VAL A 104 23.85 7.53 16.92
N LEU A 105 22.91 8.46 16.76
CA LEU A 105 21.72 8.24 15.95
C LEU A 105 22.07 8.01 14.47
N ALA A 106 23.01 8.78 13.92
CA ALA A 106 23.49 8.61 12.56
C ALA A 106 24.14 7.23 12.39
N LEU A 107 24.99 6.80 13.32
CA LEU A 107 25.64 5.50 13.26
C LEU A 107 24.63 4.35 13.32
N VAL A 108 23.66 4.42 14.24
CA VAL A 108 22.58 3.42 14.35
C VAL A 108 21.71 3.42 13.10
N GLY A 109 21.35 4.60 12.58
CA GLY A 109 20.56 4.76 11.36
C GLY A 109 21.26 4.16 10.14
N VAL A 110 22.55 4.45 9.97
CA VAL A 110 23.36 3.87 8.89
C VAL A 110 23.43 2.35 9.02
N ARG A 111 23.66 1.81 10.22
CA ARG A 111 23.69 0.36 10.45
C ARG A 111 22.35 -0.31 10.16
N ARG A 112 21.25 0.30 10.58
CA ARG A 112 19.88 -0.18 10.31
C ARG A 112 19.58 -0.17 8.81
N LEU A 113 19.99 0.89 8.09
CA LEU A 113 19.81 0.99 6.65
C LEU A 113 20.68 -0.03 5.89
N GLN A 114 21.91 -0.26 6.34
CA GLN A 114 22.79 -1.29 5.77
C GLN A 114 22.22 -2.69 5.98
N ALA A 115 21.71 -3.01 7.18
CA ALA A 115 21.04 -4.28 7.45
C ALA A 115 19.80 -4.47 6.57
N ALA A 116 18.94 -3.45 6.46
CA ALA A 116 17.77 -3.50 5.59
C ALA A 116 18.13 -3.69 4.10
N ARG A 117 19.25 -3.12 3.64
CA ARG A 117 19.76 -3.33 2.28
C ARG A 117 20.35 -4.72 2.06
N ALA A 118 20.93 -5.34 3.08
CA ALA A 118 21.45 -6.70 3.02
C ALA A 118 20.34 -7.75 2.88
N ASP A 119 19.17 -7.49 3.50
CA ASP A 119 17.99 -8.37 3.41
C ASP A 119 17.11 -8.11 2.17
N THR A 120 17.40 -7.05 1.39
CA THR A 120 16.67 -6.75 0.16
C THR A 120 17.35 -7.45 -1.01
N PRO A 121 16.77 -8.50 -1.64
CA PRO A 121 17.32 -9.06 -2.88
C PRO A 121 17.44 -7.93 -3.90
N ALA A 122 18.61 -7.81 -4.54
CA ALA A 122 18.95 -6.69 -5.38
C ALA A 122 17.78 -6.34 -6.32
N PRO A 123 17.20 -5.12 -6.26
CA PRO A 123 16.02 -4.76 -7.04
C PRO A 123 16.18 -5.03 -8.55
N GLN A 124 17.42 -4.99 -9.04
CA GLN A 124 17.75 -5.30 -10.42
C GLN A 124 17.65 -6.79 -10.76
N GLU A 125 17.95 -7.71 -9.84
CA GLU A 125 17.82 -9.16 -10.08
C GLU A 125 16.35 -9.60 -10.06
N GLY A 126 15.56 -9.09 -9.10
CA GLY A 126 14.13 -9.37 -9.01
C GLY A 126 13.34 -8.83 -10.22
N LEU A 127 13.69 -7.63 -10.70
CA LEU A 127 13.09 -7.03 -11.89
C LEU A 127 13.56 -7.72 -13.18
N LYS A 128 14.85 -8.07 -13.32
CA LYS A 128 15.35 -8.83 -14.49
C LYS A 128 14.70 -10.20 -14.57
N SER A 129 14.62 -10.93 -13.46
CA SER A 129 13.95 -12.24 -13.39
C SER A 129 12.47 -12.14 -13.76
N SER A 130 11.78 -11.09 -13.30
CA SER A 130 10.37 -10.86 -13.64
C SER A 130 10.17 -10.58 -15.14
N VAL A 131 11.04 -9.77 -15.75
CA VAL A 131 10.99 -9.46 -17.19
C VAL A 131 11.33 -10.70 -18.03
N GLU A 132 12.28 -11.50 -17.59
CA GLU A 132 12.70 -12.71 -18.29
C GLU A 132 11.63 -13.81 -18.22
N THR A 133 10.92 -13.92 -17.10
CA THR A 133 9.76 -14.82 -16.93
C THR A 133 8.59 -14.41 -17.85
N VAL A 134 8.32 -13.11 -17.97
CA VAL A 134 7.29 -12.62 -18.89
C VAL A 134 7.70 -12.83 -20.36
N ARG A 135 8.96 -12.60 -20.70
CA ARG A 135 9.48 -12.79 -22.06
C ARG A 135 9.43 -14.26 -22.50
N THR A 136 9.79 -15.17 -21.62
CA THR A 136 9.73 -16.62 -21.89
C THR A 136 8.30 -17.14 -21.95
N ALA A 137 7.39 -16.63 -21.11
CA ALA A 137 5.97 -16.95 -21.20
C ALA A 137 5.34 -16.47 -22.53
N VAL A 138 5.74 -15.29 -23.02
CA VAL A 138 5.28 -14.75 -24.31
C VAL A 138 5.87 -15.53 -25.49
N ALA A 139 7.18 -15.82 -25.46
CA ALA A 139 7.85 -16.58 -26.52
C ALA A 139 7.28 -18.01 -26.66
N SER A 140 7.09 -18.70 -25.53
CA SER A 140 6.49 -20.04 -25.50
C SER A 140 5.01 -20.05 -25.89
N GLY A 141 4.30 -18.93 -25.72
CA GLY A 141 2.94 -18.75 -26.23
C GLY A 141 2.89 -18.54 -27.74
N LEU A 142 3.85 -17.78 -28.30
CA LEU A 142 3.99 -17.55 -29.74
C LEU A 142 4.39 -18.82 -30.52
N GLU A 143 5.30 -19.64 -29.98
CA GLU A 143 5.71 -20.90 -30.63
C GLU A 143 4.59 -21.94 -30.67
N ARG A 144 3.76 -22.00 -29.63
CA ARG A 144 2.55 -22.86 -29.60
C ARG A 144 1.45 -22.37 -30.54
N GLY A 145 1.39 -21.07 -30.83
CA GLY A 145 0.44 -20.49 -31.79
C GLY A 145 0.81 -20.72 -33.25
N ASN A 146 2.09 -20.89 -33.58
CA ASN A 146 2.59 -21.10 -34.95
C ASN A 146 2.69 -22.59 -35.36
N SER A 147 2.35 -23.50 -34.45
CA SER A 147 2.37 -24.96 -34.69
C SER A 147 0.96 -25.58 -34.77
N GLN A 148 -0.07 -24.74 -34.91
CA GLN A 148 -1.43 -25.12 -35.30
C GLN A 148 -1.84 -24.48 -36.62
#